data_AF-A0A358M3L5-F1
#
_entry.id   AF-A0A358M3L5-F1
#
_cell.length_a   1.000
_cell.length_b   1.000
_cell.length_c   1.000
_cell.angle_alpha   90.00
_cell.angle_beta   90.00
_cell.angle_gamma   90.00
#
_symmetry.space_group_name_H-M   'P 1'
#
loop_
_entity.id
_entity.type
_entity.pdbx_description
1 polymer ?
#
loop_
_entity_poly.entity_id
_entity_poly.type
_entity_poly.pdbx_seq_one_letter_code
_entity_poly.pdbx_strand_id
1 'polypeptide(L)'
;MQSNAEFDIEYTYLVDETLIQNGQIIRGSFVDVPFGHRKRPETGVVWRVGEAYEPEDGGNARFKTITGVSAIRPPLEAYEMKLAEKMKTMYFCSLGACVRCMVPPPAPKGRALKYARLCVPPETVREAAASGALRNIRQIRILEELEAGSRPVSELAKNAGCGAGVLDTLAKRGFIR
;
A
#
# COMPACT_ATOMS: atom_id res chain seq x y z
N MET A 1 10.88 -28.86 1.89
CA MET A 1 10.88 -27.65 1.04
C MET A 1 10.37 -28.05 -0.35
N GLN A 2 9.07 -27.94 -0.60
CA GLN A 2 8.58 -28.03 -1.98
C GLN A 2 8.89 -26.70 -2.66
N SER A 3 9.65 -26.77 -3.74
CA SER A 3 9.98 -25.65 -4.63
C SER A 3 8.73 -25.25 -5.42
N ASN A 4 7.81 -24.52 -4.80
CA ASN A 4 6.83 -23.71 -5.54
C ASN A 4 7.55 -22.44 -5.99
N ALA A 5 8.31 -22.53 -7.08
CA ALA A 5 8.80 -21.33 -7.75
C ALA A 5 7.56 -20.63 -8.34
N GLU A 6 7.06 -19.61 -7.64
CA GLU A 6 6.07 -18.68 -8.17
C GLU A 6 6.80 -17.85 -9.23
N PHE A 7 6.57 -18.16 -10.51
CA PHE A 7 7.19 -17.43 -11.62
C PHE A 7 6.38 -16.20 -11.95
N ASP A 8 7.06 -15.09 -12.24
CA ASP A 8 6.40 -13.92 -12.80
C ASP A 8 6.04 -14.18 -14.25
N ILE A 9 4.75 -14.03 -14.56
CA ILE A 9 4.25 -13.98 -15.93
C ILE A 9 3.78 -12.54 -16.15
N GLU A 10 4.45 -11.83 -17.07
CA GLU A 10 4.00 -10.52 -17.52
C GLU A 10 2.82 -10.68 -18.47
N TYR A 11 1.71 -9.99 -18.19
CA TYR A 11 0.52 -9.98 -19.04
C TYR A 11 0.36 -8.61 -19.68
N THR A 12 0.08 -8.61 -20.99
CA THR A 12 -0.16 -7.38 -21.76
C THR A 12 -1.65 -7.09 -21.85
N TYR A 13 -2.02 -5.83 -21.61
CA TYR A 13 -3.39 -5.33 -21.70
C TYR A 13 -3.42 -4.03 -22.51
N LEU A 14 -4.54 -3.78 -23.18
CA LEU A 14 -4.81 -2.50 -23.80
C LEU A 14 -5.26 -1.49 -22.74
N VAL A 15 -4.91 -0.24 -23.00
CA VAL A 15 -5.22 0.91 -22.16
C VAL A 15 -5.56 2.07 -23.08
N ASP A 16 -6.51 2.89 -22.64
CA ASP A 16 -6.84 4.12 -23.33
C ASP A 16 -5.66 5.10 -23.22
N GLU A 17 -5.22 5.63 -24.36
CA GLU A 17 -4.10 6.58 -24.43
C GLU A 17 -4.33 7.82 -23.55
N THR A 18 -5.57 8.26 -23.41
CA THR A 18 -5.93 9.43 -22.57
C THR A 18 -5.55 9.23 -21.11
N LEU A 19 -5.62 8.00 -20.59
CA LEU A 19 -5.23 7.68 -19.22
C LEU A 19 -3.70 7.77 -19.01
N ILE A 20 -2.92 7.50 -20.07
CA ILE A 20 -1.46 7.66 -20.06
C ILE A 20 -1.11 9.14 -20.17
N GLN A 21 -1.68 9.84 -21.15
CA GLN A 21 -1.39 11.26 -21.42
C GLN A 21 -1.73 12.15 -20.21
N ASN A 22 -2.83 11.85 -19.50
CA ASN A 22 -3.23 12.56 -18.30
C ASN A 22 -2.44 12.15 -17.04
N GLY A 23 -1.46 11.25 -17.17
CA GLY A 23 -0.61 10.78 -16.06
C GLY A 23 -1.34 9.91 -15.02
N GLN A 24 -2.54 9.42 -15.34
CA GLN A 24 -3.30 8.55 -14.44
C GLN A 24 -2.73 7.12 -14.41
N ILE A 25 -2.10 6.71 -15.51
CA ILE A 25 -1.39 5.44 -15.62
C ILE A 25 0.08 5.71 -15.88
N ILE A 26 0.89 5.31 -14.92
CA ILE A 26 2.35 5.33 -14.99
C ILE A 26 2.89 3.98 -14.53
N ARG A 27 4.19 3.75 -14.72
CA ARG A 27 4.87 2.62 -14.10
C ARG A 27 4.66 2.65 -12.59
N GLY A 28 4.22 1.53 -12.02
CA GLY A 28 3.85 1.38 -10.62
C GLY A 28 2.35 1.54 -10.34
N SER A 29 1.53 2.03 -11.29
CA SER A 29 0.09 2.19 -11.08
C SER A 29 -0.60 0.85 -10.82
N PHE A 30 -1.55 0.84 -9.89
CA PHE A 30 -2.44 -0.29 -9.65
C PHE A 30 -3.62 -0.24 -10.62
N VAL A 31 -3.91 -1.35 -11.29
CA VAL A 31 -4.99 -1.46 -12.29
C VAL A 31 -5.82 -2.70 -12.03
N ASP A 32 -7.11 -2.64 -12.38
CA ASP A 32 -8.00 -3.79 -12.32
C ASP A 32 -8.11 -4.41 -13.71
N VAL A 33 -7.79 -5.70 -13.83
CA VAL A 33 -7.70 -6.41 -15.12
C VAL A 33 -8.66 -7.60 -15.18
N PRO A 34 -9.26 -7.88 -16.35
CA PRO A 34 -10.09 -9.06 -16.55
C PRO A 34 -9.21 -10.33 -16.69
N PHE A 35 -8.92 -10.99 -15.58
CA PHE A 35 -8.01 -12.14 -15.54
C PHE A 35 -8.73 -13.50 -15.48
N GLY A 36 -8.22 -14.46 -16.25
CA GLY A 36 -8.74 -15.84 -16.28
C GLY A 36 -10.17 -15.96 -16.78
N HIS A 37 -10.85 -17.02 -16.33
CA HIS A 37 -12.22 -17.38 -16.74
C HIS A 37 -13.29 -16.88 -15.75
N ARG A 38 -12.88 -16.39 -14.57
CA ARG A 38 -13.80 -15.88 -13.54
C ARG A 38 -14.15 -14.43 -13.82
N LYS A 39 -15.41 -14.04 -13.57
CA LYS A 39 -15.92 -12.68 -13.82
C LYS A 39 -15.42 -11.60 -12.82
N ARG A 40 -14.47 -11.90 -11.94
CA ARG A 40 -13.96 -10.92 -10.97
C ARG A 40 -12.68 -10.29 -11.51
N PRO A 41 -12.57 -8.95 -11.54
CA PRO A 41 -11.32 -8.30 -11.89
C PRO A 41 -10.26 -8.64 -10.82
N GLU A 42 -9.03 -8.84 -11.28
CA GLU A 42 -7.85 -9.01 -10.42
C GLU A 42 -7.05 -7.70 -10.43
N THR A 43 -6.44 -7.35 -9.30
CA THR A 43 -5.57 -6.16 -9.23
C THR A 43 -4.17 -6.51 -9.72
N GLY A 44 -3.68 -5.79 -10.73
CA GLY A 44 -2.32 -5.85 -11.25
C GLY A 44 -1.54 -4.55 -10.99
N VAL A 45 -0.24 -4.59 -11.25
CA VAL A 45 0.66 -3.44 -11.22
C VAL A 45 1.28 -3.23 -12.59
N VAL A 46 1.26 -1.99 -13.07
CA VAL A 46 1.84 -1.61 -14.37
C VAL A 46 3.37 -1.62 -14.25
N TRP A 47 4.03 -2.60 -14.86
CA TRP A 47 5.49 -2.68 -14.86
C TRP A 47 6.14 -1.88 -15.98
N ARG A 48 5.48 -1.88 -17.15
CA ARG A 48 5.94 -1.24 -18.38
C ARG A 48 4.72 -0.71 -19.13
N VAL A 49 4.87 0.47 -19.72
CA VAL A 49 3.96 1.00 -20.73
C VAL A 49 4.63 0.80 -22.08
N GLY A 50 3.97 0.09 -22.98
CA GLY A 50 4.47 -0.18 -24.33
C GLY A 50 4.11 0.93 -25.32
N GLU A 51 4.46 0.69 -26.58
CA GLU A 51 4.07 1.57 -27.70
C GLU A 51 2.59 1.40 -28.07
N ALA A 52 2.09 2.28 -28.92
CA ALA A 52 0.74 2.19 -29.46
C ALA A 52 0.54 0.83 -30.14
N TYR A 53 -0.55 0.16 -29.80
CA TYR A 53 -0.90 -1.12 -30.39
C TYR A 53 -1.80 -0.90 -31.60
N GLU A 54 -1.29 -1.20 -32.80
CA GLU A 54 -2.08 -1.27 -34.02
C GLU A 54 -2.40 -2.74 -34.32
N PRO A 55 -3.69 -3.13 -34.43
CA PRO A 55 -4.04 -4.51 -34.75
C PRO A 55 -3.64 -4.84 -36.19
N GLU A 56 -2.79 -5.86 -36.37
CA GLU A 56 -2.22 -6.23 -37.68
C GLU A 56 -3.27 -6.78 -38.67
N ASP A 57 -4.46 -7.18 -38.22
CA ASP A 57 -5.51 -7.72 -39.11
C ASP A 57 -6.92 -7.33 -38.64
N GLY A 58 -7.45 -6.24 -39.18
CA GLY A 58 -8.84 -6.10 -39.65
C GLY A 58 -10.04 -6.50 -38.77
N GLY A 59 -9.93 -6.78 -37.47
CA GLY A 59 -11.17 -7.01 -36.70
C GLY A 59 -11.13 -7.43 -35.25
N ASN A 60 -10.04 -7.94 -34.67
CA ASN A 60 -10.07 -8.33 -33.25
C ASN A 60 -8.79 -7.97 -32.49
N ALA A 61 -8.97 -7.22 -31.40
CA ALA A 61 -7.92 -6.95 -30.43
C ALA A 61 -7.43 -8.26 -29.79
N ARG A 62 -6.14 -8.60 -30.00
CA ARG A 62 -5.49 -9.77 -29.38
C ARG A 62 -5.42 -9.66 -27.86
N PHE A 63 -5.40 -8.42 -27.35
CA PHE A 63 -5.25 -8.11 -25.94
C PHE A 63 -6.57 -7.61 -25.35
N LYS A 64 -6.86 -8.03 -24.12
CA LYS A 64 -7.99 -7.48 -23.36
C LYS A 64 -7.65 -6.07 -22.88
N THR A 65 -8.66 -5.23 -22.69
CA THR A 65 -8.51 -3.91 -22.10
C THR A 65 -8.52 -3.98 -20.57
N ILE A 66 -7.79 -3.09 -19.90
CA ILE A 66 -7.92 -2.89 -18.45
C ILE A 66 -9.35 -2.46 -18.10
N THR A 67 -9.83 -2.84 -16.91
CA THR A 67 -11.17 -2.47 -16.43
C THR A 67 -11.19 -1.09 -15.80
N GLY A 68 -10.07 -0.69 -15.19
CA GLY A 68 -9.91 0.64 -14.61
C GLY A 68 -8.59 0.79 -13.86
N VAL A 69 -8.29 2.02 -13.47
CA VAL A 69 -7.16 2.36 -12.59
C VAL A 69 -7.67 2.35 -11.15
N SER A 70 -6.93 1.71 -10.25
CA SER A 70 -7.31 1.66 -8.84
C SER A 70 -7.20 3.05 -8.23
N ALA A 71 -8.33 3.64 -7.85
CA ALA A 71 -8.36 4.91 -7.12
C ALA A 71 -7.99 4.78 -5.63
N ILE A 72 -7.85 3.54 -5.14
CA ILE A 72 -7.67 3.25 -3.71
C ILE A 72 -6.20 3.39 -3.29
N ARG A 73 -5.27 3.12 -4.19
CA ARG A 73 -3.84 3.05 -3.88
C ARG A 73 -3.04 3.94 -4.82
N PRO A 74 -2.11 4.74 -4.29
CA PRO A 74 -1.17 5.46 -5.16
C PRO A 74 -0.27 4.47 -5.90
N PRO A 75 0.29 4.86 -7.06
CA PRO A 75 1.31 4.08 -7.75
C PRO A 75 2.52 3.80 -6.84
N LEU A 76 3.17 2.66 -7.04
CA LEU A 76 4.47 2.38 -6.41
C LEU A 76 5.51 3.41 -6.89
N GLU A 77 6.29 3.92 -5.95
CA GLU A 77 7.36 4.86 -6.25
C GLU A 77 8.55 4.16 -6.95
N ALA A 78 9.38 4.95 -7.61
CA ALA A 78 10.54 4.43 -8.36
C ALA A 78 11.49 3.59 -7.48
N TYR A 79 11.67 3.98 -6.21
CA TYR A 79 12.52 3.24 -5.28
C TYR A 79 11.88 1.90 -4.86
N GLU A 80 10.55 1.84 -4.73
CA GLU A 80 9.81 0.61 -4.39
C GLU A 80 9.88 -0.40 -5.54
N MET A 81 9.69 0.09 -6.76
CA MET A 81 9.84 -0.74 -7.97
C MET A 81 11.26 -1.31 -8.08
N LYS A 82 12.29 -0.48 -7.86
CA LYS A 82 13.70 -0.91 -7.87
C LYS A 82 14.02 -1.88 -6.72
N LEU A 83 13.39 -1.69 -5.57
CA LEU A 83 13.52 -2.60 -4.44
C LEU A 83 12.92 -3.96 -4.78
N ALA A 84 11.74 -4.00 -5.41
CA ALA A 84 11.09 -5.25 -5.82
C ALA A 84 11.96 -6.01 -6.84
N GLU A 85 12.56 -5.31 -7.81
CA GLU A 85 13.50 -5.89 -8.78
C GLU A 85 14.73 -6.51 -8.08
N LYS A 86 15.32 -5.78 -7.12
CA LYS A 86 16.41 -6.31 -6.29
C LYS A 86 15.98 -7.53 -5.49
N MET A 87 14.82 -7.49 -4.84
CA MET A 87 14.30 -8.60 -4.04
C MET A 87 14.11 -9.86 -4.89
N LYS A 88 13.55 -9.72 -6.09
CA LYS A 88 13.41 -10.83 -7.05
C LYS A 88 14.76 -11.45 -7.39
N THR A 89 15.77 -10.63 -7.70
CA THR A 89 17.11 -11.15 -8.08
C THR A 89 17.88 -11.77 -6.91
N MET A 90 17.71 -11.23 -5.70
CA MET A 90 18.47 -11.66 -4.51
C MET A 90 17.82 -12.86 -3.80
N TYR A 91 16.49 -12.86 -3.71
CA TYR A 91 15.72 -13.82 -2.92
C TYR A 91 14.90 -14.79 -3.77
N PHE A 92 14.97 -14.67 -5.10
CA PHE A 92 14.21 -15.49 -6.04
C PHE A 92 12.68 -15.47 -5.75
N CYS A 93 12.15 -14.34 -5.24
CA CYS A 93 10.70 -14.08 -5.12
C CYS A 93 10.09 -13.68 -6.46
N SER A 94 8.79 -13.93 -6.63
CA SER A 94 7.98 -13.30 -7.67
C SER A 94 7.86 -11.80 -7.37
N LEU A 95 7.92 -10.94 -8.39
CA LEU A 95 7.61 -9.49 -8.26
C LEU A 95 6.25 -9.29 -7.60
N GLY A 96 5.27 -10.14 -7.92
CA GLY A 96 3.96 -10.14 -7.25
C GLY A 96 4.08 -10.30 -5.73
N ALA A 97 4.88 -11.25 -5.24
CA ALA A 97 5.12 -11.41 -3.81
C ALA A 97 5.86 -10.20 -3.21
N CYS A 98 6.91 -9.73 -3.88
CA CYS A 98 7.68 -8.61 -3.36
C CYS A 98 6.81 -7.31 -3.28
N VAL A 99 5.91 -7.06 -4.23
CA VAL A 99 4.91 -5.96 -4.19
C VAL A 99 3.87 -6.15 -3.09
N ARG A 100 3.34 -7.36 -2.91
CA ARG A 100 2.35 -7.65 -1.84
C ARG A 100 2.89 -7.34 -0.45
N CYS A 101 4.21 -7.39 -0.24
CA CYS A 101 4.85 -6.98 1.01
C CYS A 101 4.91 -5.45 1.20
N MET A 102 4.97 -4.68 0.11
CA MET A 102 5.01 -3.21 0.15
C MET A 102 3.60 -2.62 0.32
N VAL A 103 2.59 -3.32 -0.20
CA VAL A 103 1.22 -2.84 -0.22
C VAL A 103 0.50 -3.30 1.04
N PRO A 104 -0.10 -2.38 1.83
CA PRO A 104 -0.90 -2.78 2.97
C PRO A 104 -2.08 -3.65 2.53
N PRO A 105 -2.47 -4.66 3.33
CA PRO A 105 -3.57 -5.54 2.99
C PRO A 105 -4.85 -4.71 2.73
N PRO A 106 -5.70 -5.14 1.79
CA PRO A 106 -6.96 -4.45 1.53
C PRO A 106 -7.75 -4.35 2.84
N ALA A 107 -8.19 -3.14 3.17
CA ALA A 107 -9.05 -2.95 4.33
C ALA A 107 -10.33 -3.80 4.15
N PRO A 108 -10.82 -4.47 5.20
CA PRO A 108 -12.09 -5.19 5.13
C PRO A 108 -13.18 -4.23 4.64
N LYS A 109 -13.98 -4.68 3.66
CA LYS A 109 -14.94 -3.87 2.90
C LYS A 109 -15.66 -2.83 3.78
N GLY A 110 -15.49 -1.56 3.44
CA GLY A 110 -16.22 -0.44 4.05
C GLY A 110 -15.61 0.19 5.30
N ARG A 111 -14.42 -0.23 5.75
CA ARG A 111 -13.78 0.38 6.93
C ARG A 111 -12.42 0.95 6.57
N ALA A 112 -12.36 2.27 6.33
CA ALA A 112 -11.09 2.98 6.30
C ALA A 112 -10.36 2.73 7.63
N LEU A 113 -9.18 2.12 7.58
CA LEU A 113 -8.39 1.85 8.77
C LEU A 113 -7.61 3.13 9.12
N LYS A 114 -7.94 3.74 10.26
CA LYS A 114 -7.22 4.92 10.73
C LYS A 114 -5.89 4.49 11.33
N TYR A 115 -4.80 5.08 10.86
CA TYR A 115 -3.47 4.95 11.45
C TYR A 115 -3.16 6.20 12.26
N ALA A 116 -2.41 6.02 13.34
CA ALA A 116 -1.80 7.11 14.09
C ALA A 116 -0.28 7.06 13.90
N ARG A 117 0.36 8.23 13.87
CA ARG A 117 1.83 8.36 13.92
C ARG A 117 2.23 9.50 14.86
N LEU A 118 3.47 9.47 15.35
CA LEU A 118 4.05 10.60 16.09
C LEU A 118 4.18 11.81 15.17
N CYS A 119 3.77 12.97 15.67
CA CYS A 119 4.01 14.28 15.05
C CYS A 119 5.22 15.00 15.63
N VAL A 120 5.77 14.46 16.72
CA VAL A 120 6.97 14.96 17.38
C VAL A 120 8.07 13.90 17.33
N PRO A 121 9.35 14.30 17.43
CA PRO A 121 10.45 13.34 17.57
C PRO A 121 10.25 12.44 18.81
N PRO A 122 10.71 11.17 18.76
CA PRO A 122 10.65 10.26 19.91
C PRO A 122 11.29 10.82 21.19
N GLU A 123 12.36 11.62 21.05
CA GLU A 123 13.02 12.26 22.20
C GLU A 123 12.06 13.16 22.98
N THR A 124 11.22 13.95 22.28
CA THR A 124 10.22 14.83 22.89
C THR A 124 9.14 14.04 23.63
N VAL A 125 8.81 12.84 23.15
CA VAL A 125 7.89 11.91 23.84
C VAL A 125 8.50 11.45 25.17
N ARG A 126 9.77 11.01 25.13
CA ARG A 126 10.48 10.52 26.33
C ARG A 126 10.64 11.61 27.38
N GLU A 127 10.95 12.84 26.97
CA GLU A 127 11.00 14.01 27.86
C GLU A 127 9.64 14.32 28.48
N ALA A 128 8.55 14.26 27.70
CA ALA A 128 7.20 14.49 28.20
C ALA A 128 6.73 13.39 29.18
N ALA A 129 7.19 12.15 28.99
CA ALA A 129 6.96 11.06 29.93
C ALA A 129 7.77 11.24 31.22
N ALA A 130 9.07 11.56 31.11
CA ALA A 130 9.97 11.72 32.25
C ALA A 130 9.66 12.96 33.12
N SER A 131 9.24 14.07 32.49
CA SER A 131 8.84 15.30 33.18
C SER A 131 7.49 15.22 33.90
N GLY A 132 6.75 14.12 33.73
CA GLY A 132 5.41 13.96 34.31
C GLY A 132 4.33 14.82 33.65
N ALA A 133 4.62 15.44 32.49
CA ALA A 133 3.63 16.14 31.67
C ALA A 133 2.54 15.17 31.14
N LEU A 134 2.92 13.90 30.93
CA LEU A 134 2.01 12.80 30.62
C LEU A 134 1.72 11.97 31.87
N ARG A 135 0.66 12.33 32.63
CA ARG A 135 0.28 11.59 33.84
C ARG A 135 -0.51 10.30 33.59
N ASN A 136 -0.97 10.08 32.36
CA ASN A 136 -1.79 8.92 32.02
C ASN A 136 -0.93 7.81 31.43
N ILE A 137 -0.81 6.69 32.15
CA ILE A 137 0.02 5.54 31.73
C ILE A 137 -0.40 4.95 30.38
N ARG A 138 -1.68 5.06 30.00
CA ARG A 138 -2.17 4.62 28.69
C ARG A 138 -1.67 5.52 27.56
N GLN A 139 -1.55 6.83 27.82
CA GLN A 139 -0.98 7.77 26.86
C GLN A 139 0.51 7.49 26.62
N ILE A 140 1.27 7.22 27.68
CA ILE A 140 2.69 6.87 27.57
C ILE A 140 2.87 5.61 26.72
N ARG A 141 2.13 4.53 27.03
CA ARG A 141 2.20 3.27 26.26
C ARG A 141 1.89 3.45 24.77
N ILE A 142 0.88 4.26 24.43
CA ILE A 142 0.54 4.55 23.03
C ILE A 142 1.71 5.25 22.33
N LEU A 143 2.34 6.22 23.00
CA LEU A 143 3.44 6.96 22.39
C LEU A 143 4.71 6.10 22.25
N GLU A 144 5.01 5.23 23.23
CA GLU A 144 6.10 4.24 23.16
C GLU A 144 5.89 3.26 21.98
N GLU A 145 4.67 2.73 21.80
CA GLU A 145 4.36 1.85 20.66
C GLU A 145 4.54 2.57 19.30
N LEU A 146 4.28 3.86 19.26
CA LEU A 146 4.41 4.68 18.05
C LEU A 146 5.86 5.11 17.75
N GLU A 147 6.81 4.92 18.67
CA GLU A 147 8.24 5.10 18.37
C GLU A 147 8.72 4.11 17.31
N ALA A 148 8.14 2.91 17.27
CA ALA A 148 8.42 1.89 16.26
C ALA A 148 7.82 2.19 14.88
N GLY A 149 6.98 3.23 14.75
CA GLY A 149 6.34 3.65 13.51
C GLY A 149 4.81 3.75 13.61
N SER A 150 4.17 4.06 12.48
CA SER A 150 2.72 4.23 12.41
C SER A 150 1.96 2.93 12.65
N ARG A 151 0.88 2.98 13.44
CA ARG A 151 0.05 1.81 13.77
C ARG A 151 -1.45 2.08 13.67
N PRO A 152 -2.29 1.05 13.46
CA PRO A 152 -3.74 1.22 13.46
C PRO A 152 -4.26 1.72 14.81
N VAL A 153 -5.14 2.73 14.79
CA VAL A 153 -5.82 3.29 15.99
C VAL A 153 -6.53 2.21 16.79
N SER A 154 -7.12 1.22 16.11
CA SER A 154 -7.80 0.09 16.75
C SER A 154 -6.86 -0.83 17.52
N GLU A 155 -5.64 -1.04 17.04
CA GLU A 155 -4.64 -1.86 17.71
C GLU A 155 -4.05 -1.13 18.91
N LEU A 156 -3.70 0.15 18.75
CA LEU A 156 -3.22 1.01 19.85
C LEU A 156 -4.23 1.06 21.00
N ALA A 157 -5.52 1.26 20.68
CA ALA A 157 -6.59 1.26 21.66
C ALA A 157 -6.72 -0.08 22.38
N LYS A 158 -6.60 -1.20 21.65
CA LYS A 158 -6.68 -2.56 22.21
C LYS A 158 -5.47 -2.88 23.10
N ASN A 159 -4.25 -2.59 22.66
CA ASN A 159 -3.01 -2.89 23.38
C ASN A 159 -2.86 -2.03 24.64
N ALA A 160 -3.19 -0.74 24.55
CA ALA A 160 -3.18 0.16 25.69
C ALA A 160 -4.40 0.01 26.62
N GLY A 161 -5.37 -0.83 26.25
CA GLY A 161 -6.61 -1.06 27.00
C GLY A 161 -7.45 0.21 27.16
N CYS A 162 -7.51 1.07 26.15
CA CYS A 162 -8.23 2.35 26.20
C CYS A 162 -9.26 2.53 25.09
N GLY A 163 -10.26 3.38 25.33
CA GLY A 163 -11.16 3.87 24.29
C GLY A 163 -10.52 4.96 23.41
N ALA A 164 -11.19 5.27 22.29
CA ALA A 164 -10.70 6.23 21.28
C ALA A 164 -10.40 7.64 21.84
N GLY A 165 -11.09 8.08 22.91
CA GLY A 165 -10.90 9.41 23.50
C GLY A 165 -9.49 9.68 24.02
N VAL A 166 -8.70 8.65 24.36
CA VAL A 166 -7.29 8.82 24.76
C VAL A 166 -6.44 9.25 23.56
N LEU A 167 -6.68 8.66 22.39
CA LEU A 167 -6.00 9.03 21.15
C LEU A 167 -6.44 10.41 20.67
N ASP A 168 -7.73 10.75 20.78
CA ASP A 168 -8.22 12.11 20.46
C ASP A 168 -7.56 13.18 21.35
N THR A 169 -7.30 12.86 22.62
CA THR A 169 -6.60 13.77 23.53
C THR A 169 -5.15 13.96 23.14
N LEU A 170 -4.46 12.88 22.75
CA LEU A 170 -3.08 12.96 22.25
C LEU A 170 -3.01 13.74 20.93
N ALA A 171 -4.00 13.58 20.05
CA ALA A 171 -4.11 14.33 18.81
C ALA A 171 -4.32 15.82 19.07
N LYS A 172 -5.23 16.18 19.99
CA LYS A 172 -5.46 17.57 20.43
C LYS A 172 -4.22 18.21 21.06
N ARG A 173 -3.40 17.42 21.75
CA ARG A 173 -2.12 17.86 22.33
C ARG A 173 -0.98 17.93 21.30
N GLY A 174 -1.22 17.52 20.05
CA GLY A 174 -0.24 17.58 18.97
C GLY A 174 0.81 16.48 18.99
N PHE A 175 0.68 15.46 19.84
CA PHE A 175 1.65 14.35 19.87
C PHE A 175 1.45 13.37 18.72
N ILE A 176 0.21 13.20 18.24
CA ILE A 176 -0.12 12.24 17.18
C ILE A 176 -1.07 12.85 16.14
N ARG A 177 -1.10 12.28 14.95
CA ARG A 177 -2.10 12.54 13.88
C ARG A 177 -2.52 11.24 13.23
#